data_AF-A0A923Y1U0-F1
#
_entry.id   AF-A0A923Y1U0-F1
#
_cell.length_a   1.000
_cell.length_b   1.000
_cell.length_c   1.000
_cell.angle_alpha   90.00
_cell.angle_beta   90.00
_cell.angle_gamma   90.00
#
_symmetry.space_group_name_H-M   'P 1'
#
loop_
_entity.id
_entity.type
_entity.pdbx_description
1 polymer ?
#
loop_
_entity_poly.entity_id
_entity_poly.type
_entity_poly.pdbx_seq_one_letter_code
_entity_poly.pdbx_strand_id
1 'polypeptide(L)'
;MKLPAIACLLLIACSPQPEAPPKATAMIAVSTGGMLGQSGTQIYGDDRVVTTSFDYGRPAKPSEQGIPGAFARAAAVIRAEGPATKAQYQPPPQICMDYGNDIVQATPPIAGFDQVSASCPDDAVLALLAHVQAAIAP
;
A
#
# COMPACT_ATOMS: atom_id res chain seq x y z
N MET A 1 3.65 28.22 -60.81
CA MET A 1 2.57 27.28 -60.44
C MET A 1 3.13 26.30 -59.41
N LYS A 2 2.50 26.25 -58.21
CA LYS A 2 2.38 25.09 -57.27
C LYS A 2 3.70 24.56 -56.66
N LEU A 3 3.89 24.31 -55.35
CA LEU A 3 3.12 24.39 -54.09
C LEU A 3 4.16 24.19 -52.93
N PRO A 4 4.04 24.82 -51.75
CA PRO A 4 4.95 24.59 -50.62
C PRO A 4 4.49 23.41 -49.75
N ALA A 5 5.43 22.53 -49.36
CA ALA A 5 5.19 21.48 -48.38
C ALA A 5 5.46 22.01 -46.96
N ILE A 6 4.43 22.57 -46.33
CA ILE A 6 4.43 22.85 -44.89
C ILE A 6 3.91 21.60 -44.19
N ALA A 7 4.83 20.86 -43.59
CA ALA A 7 4.52 19.75 -42.70
C ALA A 7 3.88 20.32 -41.41
N CYS A 8 2.58 20.10 -41.24
CA CYS A 8 1.88 20.38 -40.00
C CYS A 8 2.51 19.57 -38.85
N LEU A 9 3.07 20.30 -37.89
CA LEU A 9 3.45 19.83 -36.56
C LEU A 9 2.30 19.00 -35.96
N LEU A 10 2.58 17.72 -35.71
CA LEU A 10 1.82 16.89 -34.78
C LEU A 10 2.07 17.41 -33.36
N LEU A 11 1.16 18.24 -32.86
CA LEU A 11 1.02 18.51 -31.43
C LEU A 11 0.43 17.25 -30.77
N ILE A 12 1.32 16.34 -30.37
CA ILE A 12 1.00 15.28 -29.42
C ILE A 12 0.71 15.98 -28.09
N ALA A 13 -0.57 16.18 -27.79
CA ALA A 13 -1.02 16.51 -26.46
C ALA A 13 -0.74 15.28 -25.56
N CYS A 14 0.43 15.26 -24.92
CA CYS A 14 0.67 14.40 -23.77
C CYS A 14 -0.25 14.88 -22.65
N SER A 15 -1.43 14.28 -22.55
CA SER A 15 -2.19 14.26 -21.30
C SER A 15 -1.23 13.85 -20.18
N PRO A 16 -1.26 14.49 -18.98
CA PRO A 16 -0.56 13.95 -17.83
C PRO A 16 -1.26 12.64 -17.44
N GLN A 17 -0.84 11.55 -18.07
CA GLN A 17 -1.15 10.21 -17.61
C GLN A 17 -0.51 10.09 -16.22
N PRO A 18 -1.25 9.66 -15.19
CA PRO A 18 -0.64 9.36 -13.89
C PRO A 18 0.52 8.41 -14.15
N GLU A 19 1.75 8.87 -13.90
CA GLU A 19 2.93 8.06 -14.11
C GLU A 19 2.74 6.77 -13.32
N ALA A 20 2.81 5.64 -14.03
CA ALA A 20 2.80 4.33 -13.39
C ALA A 20 3.89 4.34 -12.31
N PRO A 21 3.63 3.81 -11.09
CA PRO A 21 4.61 3.81 -10.02
C PRO A 21 5.95 3.26 -10.54
N PRO A 22 7.09 3.92 -10.25
CA PRO A 22 8.37 3.53 -10.81
C PRO A 22 8.73 2.08 -10.46
N LYS A 23 9.41 1.41 -11.41
CA LYS A 23 9.86 0.00 -11.31
C LYS A 23 10.48 -0.33 -9.94
N ALA A 24 9.90 -1.34 -9.28
CA ALA A 24 10.42 -2.05 -8.09
C ALA A 24 10.98 -1.15 -6.98
N THR A 25 10.23 -0.10 -6.60
CA THR A 25 10.53 0.65 -5.39
C THR A 25 10.25 -0.23 -4.18
N ALA A 26 11.12 -0.17 -3.16
CA ALA A 26 10.82 -0.81 -1.89
C ALA A 26 9.46 -0.29 -1.39
N MET A 27 8.61 -1.17 -0.87
CA MET A 27 7.25 -0.85 -0.49
C MET A 27 6.85 -1.65 0.74
N ILE A 28 6.19 -0.98 1.68
CA ILE A 28 5.42 -1.61 2.74
C ILE A 28 3.95 -1.34 2.46
N ALA A 29 3.14 -2.39 2.36
CA ALA A 29 1.70 -2.28 2.21
C ALA A 29 1.01 -2.74 3.48
N VAL A 30 0.11 -1.91 4.01
CA VAL A 30 -0.82 -2.29 5.07
C VAL A 30 -2.24 -2.12 4.58
N SER A 31 -3.12 -3.06 4.85
CA SER A 31 -4.54 -2.91 4.56
C SER A 31 -5.39 -3.49 5.67
N THR A 32 -6.56 -2.90 5.89
CA THR A 32 -7.57 -3.41 6.80
C THR A 32 -8.96 -3.23 6.21
N GLY A 33 -9.86 -4.14 6.54
CA GLY A 33 -11.29 -4.04 6.25
C GLY A 33 -11.83 -5.15 5.36
N GLY A 34 -13.13 -5.03 5.06
CA GLY A 34 -13.95 -6.08 4.46
C GLY A 34 -15.09 -5.54 3.61
N MET A 35 -16.17 -6.32 3.49
CA MET A 35 -17.21 -6.08 2.47
C MET A 35 -17.87 -4.69 2.56
N LEU A 36 -17.87 -4.08 3.74
CA LEU A 36 -18.48 -2.77 4.01
C LEU A 36 -17.51 -1.59 3.91
N GLY A 37 -16.21 -1.85 3.73
CA GLY A 37 -15.20 -0.82 3.58
C GLY A 37 -13.79 -1.37 3.80
N GLN A 38 -12.85 -0.91 2.98
CA GLN A 38 -11.45 -1.30 3.04
C GLN A 38 -10.57 -0.06 2.98
N SER A 39 -9.50 -0.03 3.77
CA SER A 39 -8.42 0.95 3.62
C SER A 39 -7.11 0.24 3.33
N GLY A 40 -6.32 0.79 2.42
CA GLY A 40 -4.98 0.33 2.11
C GLY A 40 -4.01 1.51 2.15
N THR A 41 -2.85 1.34 2.77
CA THR A 41 -1.77 2.31 2.77
C THR A 41 -0.50 1.67 2.22
N GLN A 42 0.09 2.32 1.22
CA GLN A 42 1.36 1.94 0.60
C GLN A 42 2.41 2.97 1.00
N ILE A 43 3.53 2.49 1.54
CA ILE A 43 4.66 3.30 2.01
C ILE A 43 5.84 2.94 1.13
N TYR A 44 6.24 3.87 0.27
CA TYR A 44 7.31 3.68 -0.70
C TYR A 44 8.67 4.05 -0.11
N GLY A 45 9.74 3.48 -0.67
CA GLY A 45 11.12 3.69 -0.23
C GLY A 45 11.63 5.13 -0.38
N ASP A 46 10.91 5.98 -1.10
CA ASP A 46 11.13 7.42 -1.23
C ASP A 46 10.27 8.26 -0.26
N ASP A 47 9.75 7.63 0.80
CA ASP A 47 8.92 8.23 1.86
C ASP A 47 7.55 8.76 1.41
N ARG A 48 7.11 8.40 0.20
CA ARG A 48 5.73 8.62 -0.24
C ARG A 48 4.78 7.64 0.46
N VAL A 49 3.69 8.17 0.98
CA VAL A 49 2.60 7.42 1.61
C VAL A 49 1.34 7.63 0.78
N VAL A 50 0.81 6.55 0.21
CA VAL A 50 -0.45 6.54 -0.57
C VAL A 50 -1.48 5.75 0.20
N THR A 51 -2.49 6.44 0.72
CA THR A 51 -3.63 5.81 1.39
C THR A 51 -4.84 5.82 0.46
N THR A 52 -5.46 4.67 0.28
CA THR A 52 -6.67 4.50 -0.52
C THR A 52 -7.76 3.93 0.38
N SER A 53 -8.85 4.67 0.53
CA SER A 53 -10.07 4.18 1.18
C SER A 53 -11.11 3.81 0.11
N PHE A 54 -11.68 2.62 0.28
CA PHE A 54 -12.78 2.09 -0.50
C PHE A 54 -14.01 2.02 0.40
N ASP A 55 -15.00 2.87 0.10
CA ASP A 55 -16.33 2.78 0.70
C ASP A 55 -17.27 2.17 -0.33
N TYR A 56 -18.11 1.21 0.10
CA TYR A 56 -19.06 0.57 -0.81
C TYR A 56 -19.96 1.59 -1.52
N GLY A 57 -20.04 1.49 -2.85
CA GLY A 57 -20.84 2.39 -3.68
C GLY A 57 -20.21 3.77 -3.92
N ARG A 58 -18.97 4.02 -3.48
CA ARG A 58 -18.23 5.25 -3.77
C ARG A 58 -16.93 4.97 -4.53
N PRO A 59 -16.48 5.88 -5.41
CA PRO A 59 -15.15 5.79 -5.98
C PRO A 59 -14.09 5.81 -4.89
N ALA A 60 -13.06 4.99 -5.07
CA ALA A 60 -11.86 5.02 -4.23
C ALA A 60 -11.24 6.42 -4.25
N LYS A 61 -10.82 6.91 -3.09
CA LYS A 61 -10.15 8.21 -2.97
C LYS A 61 -8.72 8.00 -2.49
N PRO A 62 -7.73 7.98 -3.39
CA PRO A 62 -6.34 7.98 -2.97
C PRO A 62 -5.98 9.36 -2.40
N SER A 63 -5.25 9.36 -1.29
CA SER A 63 -4.52 10.51 -0.77
C SER A 63 -3.04 10.18 -0.77
N GLU A 64 -2.22 11.11 -1.26
CA GLU A 64 -0.77 10.96 -1.28
C GLU A 64 -0.12 12.06 -0.42
N GLN A 65 0.84 11.65 0.41
CA GLN A 65 1.60 12.55 1.27
C GLN A 65 3.08 12.12 1.27
N GLY A 66 3.99 13.10 1.28
CA GLY A 66 5.41 12.86 1.57
C GLY A 66 5.63 12.98 3.07
N ILE A 67 6.06 11.90 3.72
CA ILE A 67 6.28 11.88 5.16
C ILE A 67 7.74 11.49 5.42
N PRO A 68 8.66 12.45 5.62
CA PRO A 68 10.09 12.18 5.74
C PRO A 68 10.40 11.08 6.76
N GLY A 69 11.15 10.06 6.34
CA GLY A 69 11.52 8.89 7.12
C GLY A 69 10.40 7.87 7.37
N ALA A 70 9.22 8.00 6.75
CA ALA A 70 8.10 7.07 6.93
C ALA A 70 8.49 5.63 6.61
N PHE A 71 9.21 5.40 5.51
CA PHE A 71 9.62 4.06 5.14
C PHE A 71 10.56 3.47 6.20
N ALA A 72 11.55 4.24 6.64
CA ALA A 72 12.52 3.79 7.64
C ALA A 72 11.84 3.47 8.98
N ARG A 73 10.86 4.27 9.41
CA ARG A 73 10.09 4.04 10.65
C ARG A 73 9.21 2.80 10.54
N ALA A 74 8.45 2.65 9.46
CA ALA A 74 7.64 1.47 9.20
C ALA A 74 8.49 0.19 9.10
N ALA A 75 9.63 0.26 8.41
CA ALA A 75 10.58 -0.83 8.31
C ALA A 75 11.19 -1.22 9.66
N ALA A 76 11.39 -0.26 10.58
CA ALA A 76 11.87 -0.53 11.93
C ALA A 76 10.82 -1.33 12.74
N VAL A 77 9.54 -0.98 12.65
CA VAL A 77 8.43 -1.75 13.25
C VAL A 77 8.39 -3.16 12.68
N ILE A 78 8.40 -3.32 11.35
CA ILE A 78 8.39 -4.64 10.71
C ILE A 78 9.59 -5.49 11.12
N ARG A 79 10.78 -4.90 11.20
CA ARG A 79 11.98 -5.60 11.66
C ARG A 79 11.87 -6.10 13.10
N ALA A 80 11.23 -5.31 13.97
CA ALA A 80 11.09 -5.64 15.38
C ALA A 80 9.99 -6.67 15.64
N GLU A 81 8.87 -6.57 14.94
CA GLU A 81 7.62 -7.27 15.32
C GLU A 81 7.17 -8.28 14.25
N GLY A 82 7.39 -7.98 12.97
CA GLY A 82 6.89 -8.77 11.84
C GLY A 82 7.21 -10.26 11.91
N PRO A 83 8.48 -10.68 12.10
CA PRO A 83 8.84 -12.09 12.20
C PRO A 83 8.11 -12.83 13.33
N ALA A 84 7.93 -12.19 14.49
CA ALA A 84 7.23 -12.78 15.63
C ALA A 84 5.73 -12.92 15.33
N THR A 85 5.09 -11.88 14.81
CA THR A 85 3.69 -11.93 14.37
C THR A 85 3.46 -13.02 13.33
N LYS A 86 4.31 -13.12 12.31
CA LYS A 86 4.20 -14.16 11.27
C LYS A 86 4.38 -15.57 11.84
N ALA A 87 5.29 -15.77 12.79
CA ALA A 87 5.53 -17.07 13.42
C ALA A 87 4.40 -17.50 14.37
N GLN A 88 3.72 -16.53 15.00
CA GLN A 88 2.61 -16.77 15.92
C GLN A 88 1.27 -16.90 15.21
N TYR A 89 1.11 -16.29 14.03
CA TYR A 89 -0.14 -16.31 13.29
C TYR A 89 -0.56 -17.72 12.93
N GLN A 90 -1.75 -18.10 13.38
CA GLN A 90 -2.40 -19.36 13.02
C GLN A 90 -3.72 -19.01 12.32
N PRO A 91 -3.85 -19.33 11.02
CA PRO A 91 -5.11 -19.11 10.33
C PRO A 91 -6.24 -19.85 11.06
N PRO A 92 -7.36 -19.18 11.38
CA PRO A 92 -8.49 -19.87 11.98
C PRO A 92 -9.06 -20.92 11.02
N PRO A 93 -9.73 -21.96 11.54
CA PRO A 93 -10.27 -23.04 10.72
C PRO A 93 -11.43 -22.61 9.80
N GLN A 94 -11.90 -21.37 9.93
CA GLN A 94 -13.04 -20.80 9.22
C GLN A 94 -12.65 -19.48 8.55
N ILE A 95 -13.31 -19.16 7.44
CA ILE A 95 -13.14 -17.89 6.73
C ILE A 95 -14.23 -16.93 7.22
N CYS A 96 -13.83 -15.74 7.68
CA CYS A 96 -14.75 -14.68 8.06
C CYS A 96 -15.14 -13.88 6.81
N MET A 97 -16.12 -14.39 6.05
CA MET A 97 -16.51 -13.89 4.72
C MET A 97 -16.75 -12.37 4.67
N ASP A 98 -17.28 -11.78 5.73
CA ASP A 98 -17.59 -10.33 5.79
C ASP A 98 -16.43 -9.48 6.34
N TYR A 99 -15.43 -10.11 6.97
CA TYR A 99 -14.31 -9.42 7.62
C TYR A 99 -13.33 -8.82 6.62
N GLY A 100 -13.17 -9.49 5.47
CA GLY A 100 -12.16 -9.14 4.48
C GLY A 100 -10.77 -9.62 4.87
N ASN A 101 -9.76 -8.76 4.75
CA ASN A 101 -8.36 -9.17 4.94
C ASN A 101 -7.49 -8.05 5.51
N ASP A 102 -6.91 -8.31 6.67
CA ASP A 102 -5.82 -7.50 7.19
C ASP A 102 -4.50 -7.98 6.62
N ILE A 103 -3.70 -7.08 6.08
CA ILE A 103 -2.42 -7.41 5.45
C ILE A 103 -1.36 -6.47 5.98
N VAL A 104 -0.18 -7.03 6.28
CA VAL A 104 1.08 -6.29 6.38
C VAL A 104 2.07 -7.00 5.47
N GLN A 105 2.60 -6.31 4.47
CA GLN A 105 3.51 -6.86 3.46
C GLN A 105 4.71 -5.93 3.27
N ALA A 106 5.90 -6.50 3.09
CA ALA A 106 7.13 -5.81 2.75
C ALA A 106 7.73 -6.37 1.45
N THR A 107 8.11 -5.48 0.54
CA THR A 107 8.79 -5.84 -0.72
C THR A 107 9.96 -4.89 -0.94
N PRO A 108 11.22 -5.37 -1.00
CA PRO A 108 11.65 -6.74 -0.69
C PRO A 108 11.41 -7.11 0.80
N PRO A 109 11.55 -8.39 1.18
CA PRO A 109 11.39 -8.80 2.57
C PRO A 109 12.34 -8.07 3.52
N ILE A 110 11.84 -7.69 4.70
CA ILE A 110 12.59 -6.98 5.75
C ILE A 110 12.89 -7.97 6.86
N ALA A 111 14.17 -8.28 7.11
CA ALA A 111 14.60 -9.22 8.14
C ALA A 111 13.89 -10.60 8.06
N GLY A 112 13.66 -11.09 6.84
CA GLY A 112 12.96 -12.36 6.59
C GLY A 112 11.44 -12.28 6.65
N PHE A 113 10.87 -11.13 7.00
CA PHE A 113 9.44 -10.86 6.89
C PHE A 113 9.07 -10.38 5.49
N ASP A 114 8.22 -11.12 4.80
CA ASP A 114 7.62 -10.81 3.51
C ASP A 114 6.16 -10.34 3.67
N GLN A 115 5.33 -11.09 4.41
CA GLN A 115 3.92 -10.82 4.61
C GLN A 115 3.34 -11.59 5.81
N VAL A 116 2.33 -10.99 6.45
CA VAL A 116 1.30 -11.70 7.23
C VAL A 116 -0.08 -11.20 6.77
N SER A 117 -1.07 -12.09 6.75
CA SER A 117 -2.41 -11.80 6.25
C SER A 117 -3.46 -12.55 7.06
N ALA A 118 -4.47 -11.85 7.56
CA ALA A 118 -5.55 -12.40 8.38
C ALA A 118 -6.92 -12.14 7.76
N SER A 119 -7.60 -13.23 7.38
CA SER A 119 -8.96 -13.20 6.81
C SER A 119 -10.08 -13.34 7.86
N CYS A 120 -9.71 -13.11 9.12
CA CYS A 120 -10.54 -13.07 10.31
C CYS A 120 -9.85 -12.13 11.33
N PRO A 121 -10.56 -11.62 12.34
CA PRO A 121 -9.95 -10.83 13.40
C PRO A 121 -8.79 -11.59 14.05
N ASP A 122 -7.60 -11.01 14.01
CA ASP A 122 -6.39 -11.51 14.67
C ASP A 122 -5.67 -10.37 15.37
N ASP A 123 -5.58 -10.43 16.69
CA ASP A 123 -5.06 -9.34 17.51
C ASP A 123 -3.59 -9.01 17.21
N ALA A 124 -2.79 -10.03 16.86
CA ALA A 124 -1.36 -9.83 16.59
C ALA A 124 -1.14 -9.14 15.24
N VAL A 125 -1.91 -9.51 14.21
CA VAL A 125 -1.89 -8.85 12.90
C VAL A 125 -2.44 -7.43 13.00
N LEU A 126 -3.53 -7.23 13.73
CA LEU A 126 -4.11 -5.89 13.98
C LEU A 126 -3.15 -4.98 14.76
N ALA A 127 -2.46 -5.51 15.77
CA ALA A 127 -1.46 -4.75 16.52
C ALA A 127 -0.28 -4.33 15.64
N LEU A 128 0.26 -5.24 14.82
CA LEU A 128 1.34 -4.92 13.88
C LEU A 128 0.90 -3.84 12.88
N LEU A 129 -0.31 -3.96 12.33
CA LEU A 129 -0.89 -2.97 11.44
C LEU A 129 -1.00 -1.59 12.11
N ALA A 130 -1.53 -1.54 13.34
CA ALA A 130 -1.67 -0.30 14.10
C ALA A 130 -0.31 0.35 14.40
N HIS A 131 0.70 -0.43 14.76
CA HIS A 131 2.06 0.08 15.00
C HIS A 131 2.72 0.62 13.73
N VAL A 132 2.56 -0.06 12.58
CA VAL A 132 3.06 0.44 11.30
C VAL A 132 2.36 1.77 10.93
N GLN A 133 1.04 1.86 11.11
CA GLN A 133 0.30 3.09 10.84
C GLN A 133 0.69 4.23 11.78
N ALA A 134 0.87 3.95 13.08
CA ALA A 134 1.32 4.93 14.06
C ALA A 134 2.73 5.46 13.72
N ALA A 135 3.60 4.62 13.17
CA ALA A 135 4.96 5.01 12.77
C ALA A 135 5.00 6.01 11.60
N ILE A 136 3.92 6.15 10.84
CA ILE A 136 3.80 7.07 9.71
C ILE A 136 2.77 8.19 9.94
N ALA A 137 2.19 8.28 11.14
CA ALA A 137 1.34 9.42 11.48
C ALA A 137 2.17 10.72 11.47
N PRO A 138 1.64 11.82 10.91
CA PRO A 138 2.34 13.11 10.82
C PRO A 138 2.56 13.77 12.18
#